data_AF-A0A750BD90-F1
#
_entry.id   AF-A0A750BD90-F1
#
_cell.length_a   1.000
_cell.length_b   1.000
_cell.length_c   1.000
_cell.angle_alpha   90.00
_cell.angle_beta   90.00
_cell.angle_gamma   90.00
#
_symmetry.space_group_name_H-M   'P 1'
#
loop_
_entity.id
_entity.type
_entity.pdbx_description
1 polymer ?
#
loop_
_entity_poly.entity_id
_entity_poly.type
_entity_poly.pdbx_seq_one_letter_code
_entity_poly.pdbx_strand_id
1 'polypeptide(L)'
;MPEGILIDYNDGRPAMAITAGLRAPSFCTSFAGYGTGANQFEVNTPLTSGSTVFVLPTRPVDVQEFADNQTWIVLPIYMTSVTRNGDNGVTVNGTNRGNYQRIPNWAGTVFEILPA
;
A
#
# COMPACT_ATOMS: atom_id res chain seq x y z
N MET A 1 -16.45 -20.24 1.90
CA MET A 1 -16.40 -20.42 3.37
C MET A 1 -15.07 -19.87 3.81
N PRO A 2 -15.02 -19.12 4.91
CA PRO A 2 -13.76 -18.61 5.42
C PRO A 2 -12.77 -19.73 5.70
N GLU A 3 -11.61 -19.69 5.07
CA GLU A 3 -10.55 -20.64 5.35
C GLU A 3 -9.95 -20.29 6.73
N GLY A 4 -9.95 -21.29 7.60
CA GLY A 4 -9.47 -21.20 8.97
C GLY A 4 -7.97 -21.42 9.11
N ILE A 5 -7.46 -21.48 10.34
CA ILE A 5 -6.13 -22.01 10.62
C ILE A 5 -6.26 -23.46 11.01
N LEU A 6 -5.54 -24.35 10.32
CA LEU A 6 -5.31 -25.72 10.77
C LEU A 6 -3.94 -25.79 11.44
N ILE A 7 -3.91 -26.26 12.68
CA ILE A 7 -2.69 -26.59 13.42
C ILE A 7 -2.65 -28.10 13.55
N ASP A 8 -1.75 -28.71 12.77
CA ASP A 8 -1.46 -30.14 12.86
C ASP A 8 -0.34 -30.38 13.88
N TYR A 9 -0.55 -31.30 14.81
CA TYR A 9 0.41 -31.59 15.87
C TYR A 9 1.18 -32.87 15.54
N ASN A 10 2.51 -32.79 15.55
CA ASN A 10 3.38 -33.96 15.40
C ASN A 10 3.37 -34.89 16.63
N ASP A 11 2.58 -34.60 17.66
CA ASP A 11 2.47 -35.41 18.88
C ASP A 11 1.31 -36.44 18.84
N GLY A 12 0.62 -36.55 17.69
CA GLY A 12 -0.47 -37.51 17.48
C GLY A 12 -1.80 -37.11 18.13
N ARG A 13 -1.91 -35.92 18.73
CA ARG A 13 -3.18 -35.38 19.21
C ARG A 13 -4.06 -34.91 18.05
N PRO A 14 -5.39 -34.81 18.26
CA PRO A 14 -6.28 -34.26 17.24
C PRO A 14 -5.84 -32.86 16.80
N ALA A 15 -5.84 -32.62 15.49
CA ALA A 15 -5.55 -31.31 14.92
C ALA A 15 -6.53 -30.25 15.45
N MET A 16 -6.02 -29.05 15.68
CA MET A 16 -6.84 -27.91 16.08
C MET A 16 -7.21 -27.09 14.85
N ALA A 17 -8.51 -26.85 14.65
CA ALA A 17 -9.00 -26.00 13.58
C ALA A 17 -9.67 -24.74 14.15
N ILE A 18 -9.17 -23.57 13.78
CA ILE A 18 -9.85 -22.30 14.00
C ILE A 18 -10.72 -22.04 12.77
N THR A 19 -12.01 -22.32 12.85
CA THR A 19 -12.96 -22.18 11.72
C THR A 19 -13.61 -20.80 11.63
N ALA A 20 -13.23 -19.86 12.52
CA ALA A 20 -13.86 -18.54 12.65
C ALA A 20 -13.59 -17.56 11.48
N GLY A 21 -12.95 -18.01 10.41
CA GLY A 21 -12.58 -17.18 9.27
C GLY A 21 -11.41 -16.25 9.55
N LEU A 22 -10.24 -16.65 9.08
CA LEU A 22 -9.03 -15.88 9.29
C LEU A 22 -8.98 -14.68 8.34
N ARG A 23 -9.07 -13.47 8.90
CA ARG A 23 -8.81 -12.23 8.16
C ARG A 23 -7.37 -11.76 8.39
N ALA A 24 -6.41 -12.52 7.88
CA ALA A 24 -4.99 -12.17 7.99
C ALA A 24 -4.55 -11.24 6.84
N PRO A 25 -3.65 -10.28 7.10
CA PRO A 25 -2.94 -9.57 6.05
C PRO A 25 -2.08 -10.53 5.21
N SER A 26 -2.20 -10.45 3.90
CA SER A 26 -1.36 -11.09 2.91
C SER A 26 -0.48 -10.05 2.24
N PHE A 27 0.79 -10.38 2.03
CA PHE A 27 1.73 -9.54 1.29
C PHE A 27 1.41 -9.60 -0.21
N CYS A 28 1.32 -8.44 -0.86
CA CYS A 28 1.14 -8.36 -2.31
C CYS A 28 2.46 -8.03 -3.01
N THR A 29 3.02 -6.86 -2.73
CA THR A 29 4.28 -6.38 -3.34
C THR A 29 4.89 -5.25 -2.52
N SER A 30 6.16 -4.93 -2.79
CA SER A 30 6.82 -3.71 -2.34
C SER A 30 7.06 -2.74 -3.51
N PHE A 31 7.13 -1.45 -3.21
CA PHE A 31 7.43 -0.41 -4.19
C PHE A 31 8.42 0.60 -3.61
N ALA A 32 9.29 1.13 -4.46
CA ALA A 32 10.19 2.23 -4.14
C ALA A 32 10.62 2.94 -5.43
N GLY A 33 10.58 4.26 -5.46
CA GLY A 33 11.07 5.05 -6.58
C GLY A 33 10.27 6.32 -6.83
N TYR A 34 10.38 6.83 -8.05
CA TYR A 34 9.60 7.98 -8.50
C TYR A 34 8.17 7.56 -8.88
N GLY A 35 7.22 8.41 -8.52
CA GLY A 35 5.80 8.23 -8.81
C GLY A 35 5.50 8.22 -10.30
N THR A 36 4.35 7.65 -10.64
CA THR A 36 3.89 7.50 -12.03
C THR A 36 3.13 8.72 -12.53
N GLY A 37 2.80 9.66 -11.65
CA GLY A 37 2.07 10.87 -11.98
C GLY A 37 2.26 11.99 -10.97
N ALA A 38 1.61 13.12 -11.22
CA ALA A 38 1.68 14.27 -10.34
C ALA A 38 1.06 13.95 -8.97
N ASN A 39 1.89 13.96 -7.93
CA ASN A 39 1.58 13.57 -6.57
C ASN A 39 0.93 12.17 -6.49
N GLN A 40 1.29 11.27 -7.41
CA GLN A 40 0.70 9.94 -7.52
C GLN A 40 1.77 8.88 -7.79
N PHE A 41 1.53 7.69 -7.25
CA PHE A 41 2.34 6.50 -7.49
C PHE A 41 1.42 5.30 -7.69
N GLU A 42 1.39 4.77 -8.91
CA GLU A 42 0.70 3.53 -9.23
C GLU A 42 1.60 2.32 -8.96
N VAL A 43 1.06 1.37 -8.21
CA VAL A 43 1.73 0.13 -7.83
C VAL A 43 0.95 -1.02 -8.43
N ASN A 44 1.51 -1.62 -9.48
CA ASN A 44 0.92 -2.78 -10.14
C ASN A 44 1.20 -4.05 -9.35
N THR A 45 0.15 -4.75 -8.95
CA THR A 45 0.22 -6.04 -8.29
C THR A 45 -1.12 -6.76 -8.44
N PRO A 46 -1.15 -8.08 -8.69
CA PRO A 46 -2.40 -8.81 -8.61
C PRO A 46 -2.98 -8.69 -7.20
N LEU A 47 -4.30 -8.50 -7.11
CA LEU A 47 -5.06 -8.40 -5.87
C LEU A 47 -6.24 -9.37 -5.90
N THR A 48 -6.58 -9.94 -4.76
CA THR A 48 -7.71 -10.86 -4.63
C THR A 48 -9.03 -10.09 -4.68
N SER A 49 -9.97 -10.53 -5.53
CA SER A 49 -11.28 -9.88 -5.63
C SER A 49 -12.01 -9.87 -4.28
N GLY A 50 -12.59 -8.72 -3.90
CA GLY A 50 -13.26 -8.55 -2.62
C GLY A 50 -12.34 -8.35 -1.40
N SER A 51 -11.01 -8.39 -1.57
CA SER A 51 -10.07 -8.10 -0.46
C SER A 51 -10.09 -6.62 -0.04
N THR A 52 -9.68 -6.34 1.19
CA THR A 52 -9.44 -4.96 1.66
C THR A 52 -7.96 -4.65 1.54
N VAL A 53 -7.59 -3.63 0.76
CA VAL A 53 -6.18 -3.31 0.49
C VAL A 53 -5.71 -2.15 1.34
N PHE A 54 -4.47 -2.20 1.81
CA PHE A 54 -3.81 -1.10 2.50
C PHE A 54 -2.31 -1.05 2.16
N VAL A 55 -1.70 0.11 2.42
CA VAL A 55 -0.26 0.32 2.22
C VAL A 55 0.39 0.60 3.56
N LEU A 56 1.50 -0.08 3.82
CA LEU A 56 2.43 0.25 4.90
C LEU A 56 3.59 1.06 4.30
N PRO A 57 3.61 2.39 4.47
CA PRO A 57 4.66 3.22 3.88
C PRO A 57 5.97 3.09 4.66
N THR A 58 7.09 3.08 3.92
CA THR A 58 8.45 3.17 4.49
C THR A 58 9.09 4.53 4.21
N ARG A 59 8.65 5.20 3.14
CA ARG A 59 8.97 6.60 2.85
C ARG A 59 7.68 7.35 2.43
N PRO A 60 6.88 7.82 3.41
CA PRO A 60 5.59 8.46 3.17
C PRO A 60 5.70 9.93 2.72
N VAL A 61 6.87 10.55 2.94
CA VAL A 61 7.13 11.95 2.60
C VAL A 61 8.39 12.03 1.76
N ASP A 62 8.31 12.79 0.68
CA ASP A 62 9.45 13.18 -0.15
C ASP A 62 9.64 14.70 -0.04
N VAL A 63 10.86 15.17 0.16
CA VAL A 63 11.17 16.60 0.26
C VAL A 63 11.89 17.01 -1.01
N GLN A 64 11.29 17.92 -1.77
CA GLN A 64 11.87 18.42 -3.01
C GLN A 64 12.20 19.89 -2.90
N GLU A 65 13.29 20.29 -3.54
CA GLU A 65 13.71 21.68 -3.59
C GLU A 65 13.75 22.15 -5.04
N PHE A 66 13.19 23.33 -5.30
CA PHE A 66 13.15 23.93 -6.63
C PHE A 66 12.99 25.45 -6.56
N ALA A 67 13.32 26.14 -7.64
CA ALA A 67 13.06 27.57 -7.79
C ALA A 67 11.73 27.81 -8.50
N ASP A 68 10.92 28.71 -7.96
CA ASP A 68 9.67 29.21 -8.56
C ASP A 68 9.65 30.74 -8.42
N ASN A 69 9.53 31.47 -9.54
CA ASN A 69 9.61 32.94 -9.58
C ASN A 69 10.74 33.53 -8.73
N GLN A 70 11.98 33.05 -8.92
CA GLN A 70 13.19 33.47 -8.20
C GLN A 70 13.18 33.20 -6.67
N THR A 71 12.17 32.49 -6.17
CA THR A 71 12.10 32.06 -4.77
C THR A 71 12.50 30.59 -4.66
N TRP A 72 13.38 30.26 -3.72
CA TRP A 72 13.71 28.86 -3.41
C TRP A 72 12.61 28.27 -2.54
N ILE A 73 12.02 27.17 -3.00
CA ILE A 73 10.95 26.47 -2.30
C ILE A 73 11.44 25.09 -1.89
N VAL A 74 11.26 24.78 -0.60
CA VAL A 74 11.40 23.43 -0.05
C VAL A 74 10.00 22.90 0.20
N LEU A 75 9.63 21.84 -0.52
CA LEU A 75 8.26 21.34 -0.59
C LEU A 75 8.19 19.87 -0.13
N PRO A 76 7.57 19.60 1.03
CA PRO A 76 7.21 18.25 1.42
C PRO A 76 5.99 17.76 0.63
N ILE A 77 6.13 16.61 -0.03
CA ILE A 77 5.06 15.90 -0.74
C ILE A 77 4.78 14.61 0.02
N TYR A 78 3.57 14.47 0.54
CA TYR A 78 3.21 13.39 1.46
C TYR A 78 2.02 12.57 0.94
N MET A 79 2.04 11.27 1.21
CA MET A 79 0.93 10.37 0.91
C MET A 79 -0.32 10.78 1.69
N THR A 80 -1.49 10.68 1.07
CA THR A 80 -2.79 11.06 1.65
C THR A 80 -3.82 9.96 1.59
N SER A 81 -3.84 9.18 0.51
CA SER A 81 -4.81 8.10 0.34
C SER A 81 -4.29 7.00 -0.55
N VAL A 82 -4.91 5.84 -0.45
CA VAL A 82 -4.69 4.70 -1.35
C VAL A 82 -6.03 4.37 -1.98
N THR A 83 -6.05 4.27 -3.30
CA THR A 83 -7.23 3.89 -4.07
C THR A 83 -6.94 2.60 -4.82
N ARG A 84 -7.84 1.63 -4.74
CA ARG A 84 -7.69 0.36 -5.47
C ARG A 84 -7.95 0.58 -6.97
N ASN A 85 -7.10 0.03 -7.83
CA ASN A 85 -7.26 0.04 -9.29
C ASN A 85 -7.73 -1.35 -9.77
N GLY A 86 -8.98 -1.70 -9.42
CA GLY A 86 -9.52 -3.05 -9.67
C GLY A 86 -8.68 -4.15 -9.01
N ASP A 87 -8.48 -5.26 -9.71
CA ASP A 87 -7.69 -6.39 -9.22
C ASP A 87 -6.21 -6.34 -9.66
N ASN A 88 -5.76 -5.19 -10.18
CA ASN A 88 -4.44 -5.01 -10.79
C ASN A 88 -3.48 -4.13 -9.99
N GLY A 89 -3.93 -3.55 -8.86
CA GLY A 89 -3.04 -2.82 -7.96
C GLY A 89 -3.70 -1.67 -7.24
N VAL A 90 -2.89 -0.69 -6.85
CA VAL A 90 -3.32 0.52 -6.13
C VAL A 90 -2.68 1.78 -6.70
N THR A 91 -3.40 2.89 -6.58
CA THR A 91 -2.87 4.24 -6.73
C THR A 91 -2.67 4.84 -5.34
N VAL A 92 -1.42 5.13 -4.99
CA VAL A 92 -1.08 5.95 -3.83
C VAL A 92 -1.15 7.41 -4.27
N ASN A 93 -2.02 8.18 -3.63
CA ASN A 93 -2.16 9.62 -3.85
C ASN A 93 -1.43 10.38 -2.75
N GLY A 94 -1.00 11.59 -3.08
CA GLY A 94 -0.48 12.53 -2.12
C GLY A 94 -0.81 13.96 -2.46
N THR A 95 -0.30 14.85 -1.63
CA THR A 95 -0.45 16.29 -1.81
C THR A 95 0.73 17.03 -1.20
N ASN A 96 0.73 18.34 -1.35
CA ASN A 96 1.70 19.24 -0.77
C ASN A 96 1.05 20.60 -0.49
N ARG A 97 1.71 21.40 0.33
CA ARG A 97 1.29 22.77 0.60
C ARG A 97 1.57 23.64 -0.62
N GLY A 98 0.53 24.06 -1.33
CA GLY A 98 0.64 24.91 -2.52
C GLY A 98 0.12 24.28 -3.80
N ASN A 99 -0.41 23.05 -3.76
CA ASN A 99 -0.99 22.35 -4.91
C ASN A 99 -0.03 22.16 -6.09
N TYR A 100 1.28 22.15 -5.83
CA TYR A 100 2.29 21.90 -6.85
C TYR A 100 2.13 20.49 -7.42
N GLN A 101 2.32 20.36 -8.73
CA GLN A 101 2.30 19.06 -9.41
C GLN A 101 3.72 18.53 -9.51
N ARG A 102 4.08 17.54 -8.69
CA ARG A 102 5.44 17.01 -8.58
C ARG A 102 5.45 15.49 -8.70
N ILE A 103 6.54 14.91 -9.16
CA ILE A 103 6.72 13.45 -9.17
C ILE A 103 7.37 13.05 -7.84
N PRO A 104 6.64 12.41 -6.90
CA PRO A 104 7.18 12.09 -5.58
C PRO A 104 8.15 10.92 -5.62
N ASN A 105 9.11 10.86 -4.69
CA ASN A 105 9.96 9.70 -4.47
C ASN A 105 9.53 8.92 -3.21
N TRP A 106 8.66 7.93 -3.38
CA TRP A 106 8.03 7.21 -2.27
C TRP A 106 8.49 5.76 -2.18
N ALA A 107 8.17 5.12 -1.06
CA ALA A 107 8.37 3.69 -0.87
C ALA A 107 7.39 3.12 0.15
N GLY A 108 7.05 1.84 0.00
CA GLY A 108 6.16 1.13 0.91
C GLY A 108 5.88 -0.31 0.48
N THR A 109 4.96 -0.95 1.18
CA THR A 109 4.51 -2.31 0.90
C THR A 109 2.98 -2.35 0.80
N VAL A 110 2.46 -3.01 -0.21
CA VAL A 110 1.03 -3.25 -0.41
C VAL A 110 0.66 -4.58 0.25
N PHE A 111 -0.38 -4.54 1.07
CA PHE A 111 -0.99 -5.69 1.70
C PHE A 111 -2.47 -5.75 1.38
N GLU A 112 -3.03 -6.95 1.42
CA GLU A 112 -4.47 -7.15 1.38
C GLU A 112 -4.96 -8.00 2.56
N ILE A 113 -6.17 -7.73 3.02
CA ILE A 113 -6.90 -8.57 3.95
C ILE A 113 -7.91 -9.35 3.12
N LEU A 114 -7.73 -10.66 3.03
CA LEU A 114 -8.61 -11.52 2.26
C LEU A 114 -10.06 -11.46 2.81
N PRO A 115 -11.06 -11.71 1.94
CA PRO A 115 -12.43 -11.90 2.40
C PRO A 115 -12.49 -13.01 3.46
N ALA A 116 -13.40 -12.86 4.45
CA ALA A 116 -13.81 -13.98 5.28
C ALA A 116 -14.76 -14.85 4.47
#